data_AF-A0A1A0VM23-F1
#
_entry.id   AF-A0A1A0VM23-F1
#
_cell.length_a   1.000
_cell.length_b   1.000
_cell.length_c   1.000
_cell.angle_alpha   90.00
_cell.angle_beta   90.00
_cell.angle_gamma   90.00
#
_symmetry.space_group_name_H-M   'P 1'
#
loop_
_entity.id
_entity.type
_entity.pdbx_description
1 polymer ?
#
loop_
_entity_poly.entity_id
_entity_poly.type
_entity_poly.pdbx_seq_one_letter_code
_entity_poly.pdbx_strand_id
1 'polypeptide(L)'
;MHPSMAPDPETRDRENSFYRLARGAVTDFESIASAEEMAAAGYTAAERRDGRGLAHRAKIDAKRALPLLSRAFEATIKHHSVAEVVEAAEALIESLETHLKYSVTRFLHPADALADLHGAMLEQDME
;
A
#
# COMPACT_ATOMS: atom_id res chain seq x y z
N MET A 1 4.20 -14.47 0.00
CA MET A 1 3.06 -15.33 0.35
C MET A 1 1.83 -14.75 -0.32
N HIS A 2 0.97 -15.60 -0.88
CA HIS A 2 -0.25 -15.23 -1.59
C HIS A 2 -1.41 -15.38 -0.59
N PRO A 3 -2.01 -14.29 -0.08
CA PRO A 3 -2.93 -14.38 1.05
C PRO A 3 -4.37 -14.74 0.69
N SER A 4 -4.78 -14.63 -0.58
CA SER A 4 -6.16 -14.94 -0.98
C SER A 4 -6.47 -16.42 -0.81
N MET A 5 -7.55 -16.69 -0.09
CA MET A 5 -8.17 -18.00 0.09
C MET A 5 -9.45 -18.16 -0.74
N ALA A 6 -9.73 -17.23 -1.66
CA ALA A 6 -10.92 -17.28 -2.50
C ALA A 6 -11.09 -18.65 -3.20
N PRO A 7 -12.31 -19.22 -3.19
CA PRO A 7 -12.57 -20.55 -3.74
C PRO A 7 -12.46 -20.58 -5.26
N ASP A 8 -12.80 -19.46 -5.93
CA ASP A 8 -12.61 -19.30 -7.36
C ASP A 8 -11.14 -18.98 -7.69
N PRO A 9 -10.46 -19.81 -8.51
CA PRO A 9 -9.05 -19.58 -8.83
C PRO A 9 -8.77 -18.26 -9.55
N GLU A 10 -9.71 -17.78 -10.38
CA GLU A 10 -9.50 -16.54 -11.14
C GLU A 10 -9.58 -15.31 -10.22
N THR A 11 -10.57 -15.25 -9.33
CA THR A 11 -10.63 -14.24 -8.26
C THR A 11 -9.39 -14.31 -7.38
N ARG A 12 -8.95 -15.50 -6.98
CA ARG A 12 -7.74 -15.67 -6.17
C ARG A 12 -6.49 -15.11 -6.85
N ASP A 13 -6.31 -15.35 -8.14
CA ASP A 13 -5.16 -14.84 -8.90
C ASP A 13 -5.20 -13.31 -9.07
N ARG A 14 -6.39 -12.74 -9.29
CA ARG A 14 -6.63 -11.29 -9.34
C ARG A 14 -6.29 -10.63 -8.01
N GLU A 15 -6.85 -11.15 -6.92
CA GLU A 15 -6.63 -10.71 -5.55
C GLU A 15 -5.14 -10.77 -5.17
N ASN A 16 -4.48 -11.88 -5.43
CA ASN A 16 -3.04 -12.04 -5.17
C ASN A 16 -2.17 -11.10 -6.00
N SER A 17 -2.59 -10.77 -7.22
CA SER A 17 -1.88 -9.82 -8.07
C SER A 17 -2.06 -8.39 -7.59
N PHE A 18 -3.29 -8.02 -7.19
CA PHE A 18 -3.57 -6.76 -6.54
C PHE A 18 -2.78 -6.61 -5.23
N TYR A 19 -2.77 -7.63 -4.37
CA TYR A 19 -2.04 -7.60 -3.09
C TYR A 19 -0.54 -7.38 -3.27
N ARG A 20 0.08 -7.98 -4.30
CA ARG A 20 1.50 -7.73 -4.62
C ARG A 20 1.75 -6.28 -5.00
N LEU A 21 0.85 -5.67 -5.79
CA LEU A 21 0.93 -4.26 -6.15
C LEU A 21 0.74 -3.35 -4.94
N ALA A 22 -0.27 -3.66 -4.11
CA ALA A 22 -0.57 -2.95 -2.87
C ALA A 22 0.61 -2.96 -1.91
N ARG A 23 1.21 -4.14 -1.67
CA ARG A 23 2.41 -4.28 -0.85
C ARG A 23 3.58 -3.45 -1.38
N GLY A 24 3.80 -3.46 -2.70
CA GLY A 24 4.82 -2.62 -3.33
C GLY A 24 4.60 -1.13 -3.06
N ALA A 25 3.37 -0.64 -3.23
CA ALA A 25 3.02 0.75 -2.97
C ALA A 25 3.21 1.15 -1.49
N VAL A 26 2.89 0.25 -0.56
CA VAL A 26 3.13 0.47 0.88
C VAL A 26 4.63 0.49 1.20
N THR A 27 5.43 -0.40 0.62
CA THR A 27 6.89 -0.37 0.78
C THR A 27 7.52 0.92 0.23
N ASP A 28 7.04 1.40 -0.92
CA ASP A 28 7.47 2.68 -1.47
C ASP A 28 7.10 3.84 -0.53
N PHE A 29 5.91 3.77 0.10
CA PHE A 29 5.48 4.73 1.10
C PHE A 29 6.36 4.69 2.36
N GLU A 30 6.63 3.52 2.95
CA GLU A 30 7.47 3.38 4.15
C GLU A 30 8.90 3.88 3.90
N SER A 31 9.40 3.71 2.67
CA SER A 31 10.72 4.23 2.26
C SER A 31 10.81 5.75 2.36
N ILE A 32 9.69 6.48 2.31
CA ILE A 32 9.65 7.92 2.54
C ILE A 32 10.07 8.21 3.98
N ALA A 33 9.44 7.56 4.96
CA ALA A 33 9.69 7.77 6.38
C ALA A 33 11.16 7.44 6.74
N SER A 34 11.68 6.31 6.25
CA SER A 34 13.09 5.95 6.46
C SER A 34 14.06 6.96 5.84
N ALA A 35 13.76 7.47 4.64
CA ALA A 35 14.62 8.46 3.98
C ALA A 35 14.54 9.84 4.65
N GLU A 36 13.37 10.22 5.17
CA GLU A 36 13.20 11.44 5.97
C GLU A 36 13.95 11.34 7.31
N GLU A 37 13.93 10.18 7.97
CA GLU A 37 14.73 9.92 9.16
C GLU A 37 16.23 10.03 8.85
N MET A 38 16.72 9.42 7.77
CA MET A 38 18.10 9.58 7.32
C MET A 38 18.46 11.05 7.04
N ALA A 39 17.55 11.80 6.43
CA ALA A 39 17.73 13.23 6.15
C ALA A 39 17.85 14.07 7.43
N ALA A 40 17.16 13.67 8.51
CA ALA A 40 17.16 14.36 9.80
C ALA A 40 18.35 13.93 10.69
N ALA A 41 18.62 12.63 10.77
CA ALA A 41 19.62 12.02 11.65
C ALA A 41 21.04 12.01 11.07
N GLY A 42 21.22 12.30 9.78
CA GLY A 42 22.53 12.29 9.13
C GLY A 42 23.57 13.15 9.84
N TYR A 43 24.74 12.56 10.13
CA TYR A 43 25.83 13.20 10.87
C TYR A 43 26.56 14.24 10.02
N THR A 44 26.62 14.03 8.70
CA THR A 44 27.26 14.91 7.74
C THR A 44 26.26 15.66 6.86
N ALA A 45 26.70 16.77 6.26
CA ALA A 45 25.86 17.51 5.31
C ALA A 45 25.57 16.72 4.02
N ALA A 46 26.46 15.80 3.64
CA ALA A 46 26.28 14.90 2.50
C ALA A 46 25.19 13.88 2.78
N GLU A 47 25.24 13.17 3.91
CA GLU A 47 24.21 12.20 4.30
C GLU A 47 22.82 12.82 4.37
N ARG A 48 22.70 14.02 4.96
CA ARG A 48 21.41 14.73 5.00
C ARG A 48 20.91 15.11 3.61
N ARG A 49 21.82 15.42 2.68
CA ARG A 49 21.47 15.72 1.27
C ARG A 49 20.99 14.46 0.56
N ASP A 50 21.69 13.35 0.75
CA ASP A 50 21.36 12.07 0.13
C ASP A 50 20.01 11.55 0.63
N GLY A 51 19.77 11.61 1.95
CA GLY A 51 18.47 11.30 2.56
C GLY A 51 17.32 12.11 1.96
N ARG A 52 17.48 13.44 1.80
CA ARG A 52 16.48 14.28 1.12
C ARG A 52 16.24 13.85 -0.33
N GLY A 53 17.31 13.47 -1.05
CA GLY A 53 17.22 12.96 -2.42
C GLY A 53 16.42 11.65 -2.50
N LEU A 54 16.68 10.73 -1.57
CA LEU A 54 15.96 9.46 -1.44
C LEU A 54 14.49 9.69 -1.09
N ALA A 55 14.19 10.56 -0.13
CA ALA A 55 12.82 10.89 0.28
C ALA A 55 12.02 11.49 -0.88
N HIS A 56 12.65 12.38 -1.66
CA HIS A 56 12.03 12.96 -2.85
C HIS A 56 11.70 11.89 -3.90
N ARG A 57 12.63 10.95 -4.13
CA ARG A 57 12.43 9.86 -5.09
C ARG A 57 11.32 8.90 -4.63
N ALA A 58 11.36 8.45 -3.37
CA ALA A 58 10.35 7.59 -2.79
C ALA A 58 8.95 8.22 -2.89
N LYS A 59 8.84 9.53 -2.63
CA LYS A 59 7.56 10.25 -2.79
C LYS A 59 7.06 10.29 -4.23
N ILE A 60 7.96 10.40 -5.21
CA ILE A 60 7.59 10.34 -6.63
C ILE A 60 7.11 8.92 -6.99
N ASP A 61 7.83 7.90 -6.55
CA ASP A 61 7.53 6.51 -6.88
C ASP A 61 6.20 6.07 -6.24
N ALA A 62 5.97 6.39 -4.97
CA ALA A 62 4.68 6.14 -4.29
C ALA A 62 3.51 6.88 -4.97
N LYS A 63 3.71 8.13 -5.41
CA LYS A 63 2.69 8.89 -6.17
C LYS A 63 2.41 8.30 -7.55
N ARG A 64 3.36 7.60 -8.17
CA ARG A 64 3.16 6.89 -9.43
C ARG A 64 2.47 5.55 -9.22
N ALA A 65 2.74 4.87 -8.10
CA ALA A 65 2.13 3.61 -7.76
C ALA A 65 0.62 3.76 -7.45
N LEU A 66 0.21 4.83 -6.77
CA LEU A 66 -1.18 5.01 -6.34
C LEU A 66 -2.21 4.96 -7.50
N PRO A 67 -2.06 5.70 -8.61
CA PRO A 67 -3.01 5.59 -9.73
C PRO A 67 -3.03 4.20 -10.38
N LEU A 68 -1.91 3.47 -10.37
CA LEU A 68 -1.86 2.10 -10.88
C LEU A 68 -2.62 1.16 -9.96
N LEU A 69 -2.48 1.33 -8.64
CA LEU A 69 -3.22 0.58 -7.63
C LEU A 69 -4.72 0.83 -7.72
N SER A 70 -5.16 2.09 -7.81
CA SER A 70 -6.59 2.42 -7.96
C SER A 70 -7.19 1.83 -9.23
N ARG A 71 -6.45 1.86 -10.35
CA ARG A 71 -6.90 1.22 -11.61
C ARG A 71 -6.99 -0.30 -11.48
N ALA A 72 -6.02 -0.93 -10.81
CA ALA A 72 -6.06 -2.36 -10.55
C ALA A 72 -7.27 -2.72 -9.68
N PHE A 73 -7.53 -1.97 -8.61
CA PHE A 73 -8.71 -2.15 -7.77
C PHE A 73 -10.02 -2.17 -8.56
N GLU A 74 -10.26 -1.13 -9.36
CA GLU A 74 -11.47 -1.03 -10.19
C GLU A 74 -11.59 -2.18 -11.19
N ALA A 75 -10.47 -2.60 -11.78
CA ALA A 75 -10.45 -3.63 -12.81
C ALA A 75 -10.53 -5.07 -12.27
N THR A 76 -10.02 -5.33 -11.06
CA THR A 76 -9.78 -6.70 -10.59
C THR A 76 -10.41 -7.04 -9.26
N ILE A 77 -10.76 -6.07 -8.42
CA ILE A 77 -11.27 -6.30 -7.05
C ILE A 77 -12.74 -5.91 -6.94
N LYS A 78 -13.06 -4.65 -7.27
CA LYS A 78 -14.35 -4.00 -6.97
C LYS A 78 -15.61 -4.78 -7.34
N HIS A 79 -15.56 -5.54 -8.44
CA HIS A 79 -16.70 -6.28 -8.98
C HIS A 79 -16.50 -7.79 -8.96
N HIS A 80 -15.39 -8.28 -8.43
CA HIS A 80 -14.94 -9.66 -8.55
C HIS A 80 -14.59 -10.33 -7.22
N SER A 81 -14.41 -9.54 -6.16
CA SER A 81 -14.09 -9.99 -4.81
C SER A 81 -15.29 -9.87 -3.88
N VAL A 82 -15.21 -10.56 -2.74
CA VAL A 82 -16.16 -10.43 -1.63
C VAL A 82 -16.08 -9.05 -0.99
N ALA A 83 -17.15 -8.64 -0.31
CA ALA A 83 -17.33 -7.28 0.20
C ALA A 83 -16.19 -6.85 1.13
N GLU A 84 -15.75 -7.73 2.00
CA GLU A 84 -14.71 -7.50 3.02
C GLU A 84 -13.36 -7.17 2.35
N VAL A 85 -13.00 -7.89 1.29
CA VAL A 85 -11.78 -7.62 0.52
C VAL A 85 -11.89 -6.32 -0.26
N VAL A 86 -13.08 -6.00 -0.80
CA VAL A 86 -13.33 -4.74 -1.49
C VAL A 86 -13.17 -3.57 -0.51
N GLU A 87 -13.82 -3.62 0.65
CA GLU A 87 -13.77 -2.59 1.69
C GLU A 87 -12.34 -2.38 2.21
N ALA A 88 -11.62 -3.46 2.53
CA ALA A 88 -10.23 -3.37 2.98
C ALA A 88 -9.29 -2.80 1.90
N ALA A 89 -9.51 -3.15 0.64
CA ALA A 89 -8.75 -2.60 -0.48
C ALA A 89 -9.02 -1.10 -0.69
N GLU A 90 -10.28 -0.65 -0.57
CA GLU A 90 -10.65 0.77 -0.63
C GLU A 90 -10.00 1.56 0.52
N ALA A 91 -10.08 1.03 1.75
CA ALA A 91 -9.48 1.66 2.93
C ALA A 91 -7.95 1.82 2.79
N LEU A 92 -7.26 0.83 2.22
CA LEU A 92 -5.84 0.93 1.93
C LEU A 92 -5.51 2.03 0.91
N ILE A 93 -6.30 2.12 -0.18
CA ILE A 93 -6.10 3.16 -1.20
C ILE A 93 -6.33 4.55 -0.59
N GLU A 94 -7.40 4.73 0.19
CA GLU A 94 -7.71 5.99 0.86
C GLU A 94 -6.61 6.38 1.86
N SER A 95 -6.10 5.39 2.62
CA SER A 95 -4.99 5.59 3.54
C SER A 95 -3.73 6.09 2.82
N LEU A 96 -3.34 5.43 1.73
CA LEU A 96 -2.19 5.83 0.90
C LEU A 96 -2.39 7.22 0.31
N GLU A 97 -3.56 7.51 -0.26
CA GLU A 97 -3.86 8.82 -0.83
C GLU A 97 -3.73 9.92 0.23
N THR A 98 -4.33 9.68 1.40
CA THR A 98 -4.36 10.64 2.51
C THR A 98 -2.96 10.92 3.02
N HIS A 99 -2.13 9.90 3.26
CA HIS A 99 -0.77 10.07 3.78
C HIS A 99 0.21 10.62 2.73
N LEU A 100 -0.02 10.37 1.43
CA LEU A 100 0.81 10.97 0.37
C LEU A 100 0.47 12.44 0.11
N LYS A 101 -0.79 12.83 0.33
CA LYS A 101 -1.29 14.19 0.11
C LYS A 101 -1.11 15.08 1.34
N TYR A 102 -1.30 14.53 2.53
CA TYR A 102 -1.31 15.25 3.80
C TYR A 102 -0.39 14.56 4.81
N SER A 103 0.23 15.35 5.68
CA SER A 103 0.94 14.82 6.85
C SER A 103 -0.08 14.59 7.97
N VAL A 104 -0.69 13.40 8.03
CA VAL A 104 -1.75 13.11 9.02
C VAL A 104 -1.35 11.97 9.95
N THR A 105 -1.66 12.14 11.24
CA THR A 105 -1.41 11.16 12.31
C THR A 105 -2.68 10.45 12.79
N ARG A 106 -3.86 10.81 12.27
CA ARG A 106 -5.17 10.33 12.74
C ARG A 106 -5.84 9.29 11.83
N PHE A 107 -5.26 9.04 10.65
CA PHE A 107 -5.78 8.02 9.73
C PHE A 107 -5.03 6.71 9.94
N LEU A 108 -5.69 5.60 9.59
CA LEU A 108 -5.08 4.28 9.59
C LEU A 108 -3.79 4.30 8.77
N HIS A 109 -2.67 3.88 9.34
CA HIS A 109 -1.39 3.89 8.64
C HIS A 109 -1.44 2.90 7.45
N PRO A 110 -0.82 3.19 6.29
CA PRO A 110 -0.90 2.29 5.13
C PRO A 110 -0.42 0.86 5.40
N ALA A 111 0.53 0.67 6.32
CA ALA A 111 0.99 -0.65 6.73
C ALA A 111 -0.09 -1.43 7.51
N ASP A 112 -0.86 -0.75 8.38
CA ASP A 112 -1.95 -1.36 9.13
C ASP A 112 -3.11 -1.71 8.19
N ALA A 113 -3.46 -0.80 7.27
CA ALA A 113 -4.48 -1.06 6.25
C ALA A 113 -4.11 -2.24 5.32
N LEU A 114 -2.82 -2.43 5.04
CA LEU A 114 -2.35 -3.60 4.29
C LEU A 114 -2.50 -4.90 5.09
N ALA A 115 -2.28 -4.84 6.41
CA ALA A 115 -2.49 -5.98 7.29
C ALA A 115 -3.98 -6.37 7.35
N ASP A 116 -4.87 -5.38 7.40
CA ASP A 116 -6.32 -5.60 7.34
C ASP A 116 -6.74 -6.25 6.01
N LEU A 117 -6.23 -5.76 4.88
CA LEU A 117 -6.43 -6.39 3.58
C LEU A 117 -5.92 -7.84 3.55
N HIS A 118 -4.73 -8.08 4.11
CA HIS A 118 -4.18 -9.44 4.21
C HIS A 118 -5.06 -10.35 5.06
N GLY A 119 -5.62 -9.86 6.16
CA GLY A 119 -6.58 -10.57 7.01
C GLY A 119 -7.85 -10.91 6.25
N ALA A 120 -8.49 -9.92 5.63
CA ALA A 120 -9.71 -10.10 4.84
C ALA A 120 -9.57 -11.15 3.73
N MET A 121 -8.40 -11.21 3.07
CA MET A 121 -8.10 -12.20 2.05
C MET A 121 -7.90 -13.63 2.60
N LEU A 122 -7.43 -13.76 3.84
CA LEU A 122 -7.24 -15.07 4.49
C LEU A 122 -8.53 -15.65 5.05
N GLU A 123 -9.46 -14.79 5.50
CA GLU A 123 -10.68 -15.20 6.20
C GLU A 123 -11.81 -15.65 5.26
N GLN A 124 -11.65 -15.49 3.93
CA GLN A 124 -12.66 -15.77 2.90
C GLN A 124 -13.21 -17.21 2.87
N ASP A 125 -12.51 -18.18 3.46
CA ASP A 125 -12.87 -19.61 3.46
C ASP A 125 -13.41 -20.08 4.83
N MET A 126 -13.57 -19.16 5.79
CA MET A 126 -14.04 -19.45 7.15
C MET A 126 -15.52 -19.10 7.39
N GLU A 127 -16.24 -18.63 6.36
CA GLU A 127 -17.69 -18.38 6.35
C GLU A 127 -18.43 -19.32 5.38
#